data_AF-A0A0E0KIZ2-F1
#
_entry.id   AF-A0A0E0KIZ2-F1
#
_cell.length_a   1.000
_cell.length_b   1.000
_cell.length_c   1.000
_cell.angle_alpha   90.00
_cell.angle_beta   90.00
_cell.angle_gamma   90.00
#
_symmetry.space_group_name_H-M   'P 1'
#
loop_
_entity.id
_entity.type
_entity.pdbx_description
1 polymer ?
#
loop_
_entity_poly.entity_id
_entity_poly.type
_entity_poly.pdbx_seq_one_letter_code
_entity_poly.pdbx_strand_id
1 'polypeptide(L)'
;MSQGQPRRPPPEDRPVMYGDVFDVTGELAGQPVAPRDAAMLQSAEEVVLGQTQKGGPAAVMQSAAAINARAGHVGRAQVTGATADEGVTVTETELPGRRVVTESVAGQVVGQLVTPPRVVLTKPSGALDDEHAVTIGRAMEAVAAATAAAGKPVDQSDAAAIQAAEMRATGCTSVTVPGGVAAAAQAAADHNAAPAARDEDRIKLRDVLTEARGKLPADKAATREDAERVVSAEVRNRPDMATTPGGVADAVTAAARLNQERP
;
A
#
# COMPACT_ATOMS: atom_id res chain seq x y z
N MET A 1 49.38 -15.76 -4.55
CA MET A 1 48.15 -14.96 -4.62
C MET A 1 47.05 -15.84 -5.20
N SER A 2 46.37 -16.62 -4.36
CA SER A 2 45.29 -17.52 -4.80
C SER A 2 43.95 -16.93 -4.43
N GLN A 3 43.19 -16.54 -5.46
CA GLN A 3 41.79 -16.13 -5.38
C GLN A 3 40.97 -17.26 -4.74
N GLY A 4 40.44 -17.03 -3.54
CA GLY A 4 39.50 -17.94 -2.89
C GLY A 4 38.16 -17.91 -3.62
N GLN A 5 37.80 -19.03 -4.24
CA GLN A 5 36.46 -19.22 -4.81
C GLN A 5 35.39 -19.04 -3.71
N PRO A 6 34.24 -18.42 -4.03
CA PRO A 6 33.11 -18.36 -3.10
C PRO A 6 32.64 -19.78 -2.79
N ARG A 7 32.65 -20.14 -1.51
CA ARG A 7 32.19 -21.44 -1.01
C ARG A 7 30.71 -21.61 -1.41
N ARG A 8 30.44 -22.60 -2.26
CA ARG A 8 29.10 -23.14 -2.48
C ARG A 8 28.54 -23.60 -1.12
N PRO A 9 27.31 -23.22 -0.72
CA PRO A 9 26.67 -23.84 0.43
C PRO A 9 26.43 -25.35 0.16
N PRO A 10 26.50 -26.20 1.21
CA PRO A 10 26.39 -27.65 1.08
C PRO A 10 25.01 -28.11 0.56
N PRO A 11 24.87 -29.34 0.04
CA PRO A 11 23.60 -29.89 -0.42
C PRO A 11 22.72 -30.21 0.80
N GLU A 12 21.64 -29.46 0.99
CA GLU A 12 20.69 -29.68 2.10
C GLU A 12 19.51 -30.54 1.62
N ASP A 13 19.58 -31.86 1.83
CA ASP A 13 18.45 -32.81 1.67
C ASP A 13 17.46 -32.76 2.85
N ARG A 14 17.57 -31.75 3.71
CA ARG A 14 16.70 -31.55 4.88
C ARG A 14 15.91 -30.26 4.71
N PRO A 15 14.62 -30.24 5.11
CA PRO A 15 13.84 -29.01 5.07
C PRO A 15 14.37 -27.98 6.05
N VAL A 16 14.22 -26.71 5.68
CA VAL A 16 14.38 -25.55 6.56
C VAL A 16 13.29 -25.58 7.62
N MET A 17 13.69 -25.67 8.88
CA MET A 17 12.81 -25.74 10.03
C MET A 17 12.55 -24.36 10.63
N TYR A 18 11.50 -24.21 11.45
CA TYR A 18 11.27 -22.92 12.14
C TYR A 18 12.43 -22.53 13.06
N GLY A 19 13.10 -23.49 13.70
CA GLY A 19 14.26 -23.22 14.54
C GLY A 19 15.50 -22.74 13.77
N ASP A 20 15.54 -22.92 12.45
CA ASP A 20 16.62 -22.41 11.60
C ASP A 20 16.42 -20.93 11.23
N VAL A 21 15.18 -20.44 11.27
CA VAL A 21 14.81 -19.07 10.85
C VAL A 21 14.38 -18.17 12.00
N PHE A 22 13.89 -18.73 13.10
CA PHE A 22 13.42 -17.99 14.27
C PHE A 22 13.98 -18.61 15.56
N ASP A 23 14.11 -17.78 16.59
CA ASP A 23 14.50 -18.21 17.93
C ASP A 23 13.29 -18.84 18.66
N VAL A 24 12.86 -20.00 18.16
CA VAL A 24 11.73 -20.79 18.68
C VAL A 24 12.21 -22.13 19.20
N THR A 25 11.47 -22.73 20.14
CA THR A 25 11.90 -23.96 20.84
C THR A 25 10.76 -24.99 20.91
N GLY A 26 11.06 -26.24 21.24
CA GLY A 26 10.03 -27.28 21.34
C GLY A 26 9.54 -27.79 19.97
N GLU A 27 8.28 -28.21 19.89
CA GLU A 27 7.75 -28.90 18.70
C GLU A 27 7.77 -28.05 17.43
N LEU A 28 7.53 -26.74 17.54
CA LEU A 28 7.57 -25.82 16.41
C LEU A 28 8.96 -25.77 15.78
N ALA A 29 10.02 -25.72 16.60
CA ALA A 29 11.40 -25.61 16.13
C ALA A 29 11.85 -26.77 15.23
N GLY A 30 11.27 -27.96 15.45
CA GLY A 30 11.55 -29.17 14.66
C GLY A 30 10.63 -29.36 13.44
N GLN A 31 9.69 -28.44 13.20
CA GLN A 31 8.76 -28.52 12.07
C GLN A 31 9.28 -27.74 10.85
N PRO A 32 9.04 -28.25 9.63
CA PRO A 32 9.42 -27.57 8.41
C PRO A 32 8.52 -26.35 8.19
N VAL A 33 9.10 -25.24 7.72
CA VAL A 33 8.30 -24.05 7.38
C VAL A 33 7.41 -24.37 6.18
N ALA A 34 6.08 -24.29 6.36
CA ALA A 34 5.12 -24.59 5.30
C ALA A 34 4.60 -23.33 4.60
N PRO A 35 4.28 -23.40 3.29
CA PRO A 35 3.77 -22.26 2.53
C PRO A 35 2.48 -21.67 3.09
N ARG A 36 1.62 -22.51 3.68
CA ARG A 36 0.33 -22.08 4.20
C ARG A 36 0.47 -21.29 5.50
N ASP A 37 1.40 -21.66 6.36
CA ASP A 37 1.70 -20.92 7.59
C ASP A 37 2.31 -19.56 7.25
N ALA A 38 3.19 -19.52 6.23
CA ALA A 38 3.75 -18.28 5.71
C ALA A 38 2.66 -17.34 5.13
N ALA A 39 1.64 -17.91 4.47
CA ALA A 39 0.51 -17.15 3.94
C ALA A 39 -0.46 -16.68 5.04
N MET A 40 -0.65 -17.47 6.09
CA MET A 40 -1.45 -17.07 7.27
C MET A 40 -0.76 -15.92 8.02
N LEU A 41 0.55 -16.00 8.23
CA LEU A 41 1.29 -14.91 8.87
C LEU A 41 1.28 -13.65 8.03
N GLN A 42 1.43 -13.77 6.70
CA GLN A 42 1.30 -12.62 5.79
C GLN A 42 -0.08 -11.97 5.89
N SER A 43 -1.15 -12.78 5.90
CA SER A 43 -2.52 -12.26 6.05
C SER A 43 -2.72 -11.56 7.39
N ALA A 44 -2.16 -12.11 8.47
CA ALA A 44 -2.24 -11.52 9.79
C ALA A 44 -1.41 -10.23 9.91
N GLU A 45 -0.21 -10.18 9.30
CA GLU A 45 0.59 -8.97 9.13
C GLU A 45 -0.21 -7.90 8.38
N GLU A 46 -0.86 -8.25 7.27
CA GLU A 46 -1.62 -7.32 6.46
C GLU A 46 -2.83 -6.75 7.22
N VAL A 47 -3.53 -7.56 8.02
CA VAL A 47 -4.63 -7.11 8.87
C VAL A 47 -4.17 -6.13 9.96
N VAL A 48 -3.02 -6.36 10.58
CA VAL A 48 -2.56 -5.55 11.74
C VAL A 48 -1.67 -4.38 11.33
N LEU A 49 -0.84 -4.52 10.31
CA LEU A 49 0.11 -3.51 9.84
C LEU A 49 -0.38 -2.76 8.59
N GLY A 50 -1.39 -3.28 7.88
CA GLY A 50 -1.92 -2.66 6.65
C GLY A 50 -1.00 -2.77 5.44
N GLN A 51 0.18 -3.39 5.59
CA GLN A 51 1.16 -3.63 4.54
C GLN A 51 2.01 -4.85 4.89
N THR A 52 2.50 -5.56 3.87
CA THR A 52 3.47 -6.65 4.08
C THR A 52 4.86 -6.07 4.35
N GLN A 53 5.51 -6.51 5.43
CA GLN A 53 6.83 -5.99 5.80
C GLN A 53 7.92 -6.64 4.94
N LYS A 54 8.67 -5.82 4.18
CA LYS A 54 9.83 -6.32 3.42
C LYS A 54 10.93 -6.76 4.38
N GLY A 55 11.24 -8.06 4.38
CA GLY A 55 12.23 -8.66 5.28
C GLY A 55 11.69 -8.93 6.70
N GLY A 56 10.37 -8.86 6.91
CA GLY A 56 9.73 -9.29 8.16
C GLY A 56 9.57 -10.81 8.25
N PRO A 57 9.04 -11.31 9.38
CA PRO A 57 8.87 -12.74 9.62
C PRO A 57 8.05 -13.48 8.55
N ALA A 58 6.98 -12.88 8.00
CA ALA A 58 6.27 -13.50 6.87
C ALA A 58 7.18 -13.65 5.63
N ALA A 59 8.01 -12.66 5.31
CA ALA A 59 8.91 -12.73 4.16
C ALA A 59 10.00 -13.81 4.34
N VAL A 60 10.53 -13.96 5.57
CA VAL A 60 11.48 -15.02 5.92
C VAL A 60 10.81 -16.40 5.79
N MET A 61 9.59 -16.55 6.30
CA MET A 61 8.82 -17.80 6.17
C MET A 61 8.51 -18.14 4.71
N GLN A 62 8.15 -17.16 3.88
CA GLN A 62 7.90 -17.38 2.45
C GLN A 62 9.15 -17.87 1.72
N SER A 63 10.33 -17.33 2.07
CA SER A 63 11.60 -17.78 1.50
C SER A 63 11.91 -19.22 1.90
N ALA A 64 11.82 -19.54 3.20
CA ALA A 64 12.04 -20.89 3.72
C ALA A 64 11.04 -21.91 3.14
N ALA A 65 9.76 -21.55 3.10
CA ALA A 65 8.72 -22.39 2.50
C ALA A 65 8.93 -22.61 1.00
N ALA A 66 9.40 -21.59 0.26
CA ALA A 66 9.71 -21.73 -1.17
C ALA A 66 10.90 -22.67 -1.40
N ILE A 67 11.90 -22.65 -0.53
CA ILE A 67 13.02 -23.60 -0.56
C ILE A 67 12.51 -25.02 -0.28
N ASN A 68 11.73 -25.21 0.78
CA ASN A 68 11.16 -26.50 1.15
C ASN A 68 10.24 -27.09 0.08
N ALA A 69 9.40 -26.25 -0.55
CA ALA A 69 8.49 -26.67 -1.61
C ALA A 69 9.25 -27.03 -2.90
N ARG A 70 10.31 -26.30 -3.24
CA ARG A 70 11.17 -26.61 -4.40
C ARG A 70 11.95 -27.91 -4.21
N ALA A 71 12.35 -28.21 -2.98
CA ALA A 71 13.01 -29.46 -2.61
C ALA A 71 12.03 -30.63 -2.39
N GLY A 72 10.71 -30.39 -2.47
CA GLY A 72 9.69 -31.42 -2.33
C GLY A 72 9.43 -31.89 -0.89
N HIS A 73 9.97 -31.20 0.10
CA HIS A 73 9.81 -31.55 1.52
C HIS A 73 8.45 -31.15 2.10
N VAL A 74 7.75 -30.21 1.48
CA VAL A 74 6.39 -29.78 1.88
C VAL A 74 5.48 -29.62 0.66
N GLY A 75 4.23 -30.07 0.79
CA GLY A 75 3.21 -29.89 -0.25
C GLY A 75 2.62 -28.48 -0.27
N ARG A 76 2.14 -28.02 -1.43
CA ARG A 76 1.48 -26.71 -1.59
C ARG A 76 0.28 -26.47 -0.66
N ALA A 77 -0.35 -27.53 -0.16
CA ALA A 77 -1.52 -27.49 0.71
C ALA A 77 -1.22 -27.86 2.18
N GLN A 78 0.04 -28.16 2.51
CA GLN A 78 0.42 -28.66 3.83
C GLN A 78 0.40 -27.52 4.87
N VAL A 79 -0.21 -27.80 6.02
CA VAL A 79 -0.24 -26.96 7.22
C VAL A 79 0.60 -27.69 8.27
N THR A 80 1.40 -26.98 9.05
CA THR A 80 2.13 -27.61 10.16
C THR A 80 1.17 -27.99 11.29
N GLY A 81 1.41 -29.11 11.97
CA GLY A 81 0.49 -29.62 12.98
C GLY A 81 0.29 -28.65 14.16
N ALA A 82 1.34 -27.87 14.49
CA ALA A 82 1.30 -26.91 15.60
C ALA A 82 0.47 -25.64 15.26
N THR A 83 0.41 -25.22 14.00
CA THR A 83 -0.44 -24.09 13.56
C THR A 83 -1.91 -24.47 13.41
N ALA A 84 -2.26 -25.76 13.41
CA ALA A 84 -3.65 -26.21 13.35
C ALA A 84 -4.39 -26.06 14.70
N ASP A 85 -3.67 -26.07 15.83
CA ASP A 85 -4.25 -26.04 17.18
C ASP A 85 -4.19 -24.64 17.83
N GLU A 86 -3.05 -23.94 17.74
CA GLU A 86 -2.87 -22.60 18.33
C GLU A 86 -2.85 -21.45 17.30
N GLY A 87 -2.77 -21.76 16.01
CA GLY A 87 -2.86 -20.76 14.94
C GLY A 87 -1.64 -19.84 14.81
N VAL A 88 -1.77 -18.89 13.88
CA VAL A 88 -0.83 -17.78 13.68
C VAL A 88 -1.50 -16.52 14.19
N THR A 89 -0.86 -15.79 15.11
CA THR A 89 -1.43 -14.57 15.68
C THR A 89 -0.45 -13.42 15.64
N VAL A 90 -0.96 -12.25 15.25
CA VAL A 90 -0.23 -10.98 15.29
C VAL A 90 -0.97 -10.10 16.27
N THR A 91 -0.33 -9.78 17.38
CA THR A 91 -0.93 -8.98 18.46
C THR A 91 -0.22 -7.64 18.54
N GLU A 92 -1.03 -6.60 18.70
CA GLU A 92 -0.55 -5.23 18.86
C GLU A 92 -0.66 -4.84 20.34
N THR A 93 0.47 -4.43 20.93
CA THR A 93 0.52 -3.88 22.28
C THR A 93 0.95 -2.43 22.21
N GLU A 94 0.07 -1.51 22.63
CA GLU A 94 0.42 -0.11 22.79
C GLU A 94 1.10 0.11 24.16
N LEU A 95 2.35 0.60 24.11
CA LEU A 95 3.09 1.06 25.28
C LEU A 95 3.24 2.58 25.20
N PRO A 96 3.46 3.28 26.34
CA PRO A 96 3.69 4.72 26.32
C PRO A 96 4.80 5.11 25.33
N GLY A 97 4.44 5.82 24.26
CA GLY A 97 5.37 6.31 23.25
C GLY A 97 5.90 5.28 22.25
N ARG A 98 5.39 4.04 22.22
CA ARG A 98 5.79 3.02 21.23
C ARG A 98 4.72 1.94 21.06
N ARG A 99 4.58 1.44 19.84
CA ARG A 99 3.73 0.30 19.50
C ARG A 99 4.61 -0.91 19.33
N VAL A 100 4.30 -2.01 20.02
CA VAL A 100 5.00 -3.28 19.85
C VAL A 100 4.05 -4.24 19.16
N VAL A 101 4.37 -4.60 17.92
CA VAL A 101 3.66 -5.66 17.20
C VAL A 101 4.42 -6.95 17.43
N THR A 102 3.73 -7.92 18.02
CA THR A 102 4.27 -9.24 18.35
C THR A 102 3.64 -10.26 17.42
N GLU A 103 4.47 -10.88 16.59
CA GLU A 103 4.09 -11.90 15.65
C GLU A 103 4.42 -13.26 16.25
N SER A 104 3.45 -14.16 16.28
CA SER A 104 3.61 -15.48 16.87
C SER A 104 3.01 -16.58 16.01
N VAL A 105 3.67 -17.73 16.04
CA VAL A 105 3.25 -18.96 15.35
C VAL A 105 3.19 -20.04 16.41
N ALA A 106 2.04 -20.73 16.53
CA ALA A 106 1.82 -21.75 17.57
C ALA A 106 2.23 -21.27 18.98
N GLY A 107 1.73 -20.08 19.36
CA GLY A 107 1.98 -19.48 20.67
C GLY A 107 3.40 -18.94 20.90
N GLN A 108 4.34 -19.14 19.98
CA GLN A 108 5.73 -18.70 20.11
C GLN A 108 6.03 -17.47 19.27
N VAL A 109 6.73 -16.51 19.86
CA VAL A 109 7.08 -15.25 19.20
C VAL A 109 8.13 -15.49 18.12
N VAL A 110 7.77 -15.22 16.87
CA VAL A 110 8.67 -15.29 15.70
C VAL A 110 9.21 -13.91 15.30
N GLY A 111 8.58 -12.83 15.79
CA GLY A 111 9.07 -11.48 15.58
C GLY A 111 8.45 -10.46 16.51
N GLN A 112 9.21 -9.42 16.80
CA GLN A 112 8.72 -8.21 17.46
C GLN A 112 9.15 -6.99 16.66
N LEU A 113 8.16 -6.25 16.16
CA LEU A 113 8.39 -4.98 15.51
C LEU A 113 8.02 -3.85 16.47
N VAL A 114 9.03 -3.17 16.99
CA VAL A 114 8.83 -1.91 17.70
C VAL A 114 8.61 -0.83 16.65
N THR A 115 7.36 -0.45 16.48
CA THR A 115 6.95 0.67 15.64
C THR A 115 6.79 1.89 16.54
N PRO A 116 6.99 3.13 16.04
CA PRO A 116 6.40 4.29 16.70
C PRO A 116 4.91 4.04 16.97
N PRO A 117 4.33 4.66 18.01
CA PRO A 117 2.92 4.48 18.33
C PRO A 117 2.11 4.67 17.05
N ARG A 118 1.04 3.88 16.86
CA ARG A 118 0.09 4.21 15.80
C ARG A 118 -0.20 5.69 16.01
N VAL A 119 0.10 6.51 15.00
CA VAL A 119 -0.60 7.78 14.88
C VAL A 119 -2.02 7.35 14.55
N VAL A 120 -2.76 6.91 15.58
CA VAL A 120 -4.17 7.21 15.61
C VAL A 120 -4.14 8.70 15.38
N LEU A 121 -4.63 9.16 14.23
CA LEU A 121 -5.22 10.48 14.23
C LEU A 121 -6.39 10.38 15.23
N THR A 122 -6.10 10.32 16.54
CA THR A 122 -6.75 11.27 17.42
C THR A 122 -6.43 12.56 16.73
N LYS A 123 -7.47 13.11 16.07
CA LYS A 123 -7.44 14.39 15.36
C LYS A 123 -6.32 15.21 15.97
N PRO A 124 -5.31 15.69 15.21
CA PRO A 124 -4.32 16.55 15.81
C PRO A 124 -5.09 17.61 16.59
N SER A 125 -5.07 17.52 17.91
CA SER A 125 -5.39 18.64 18.79
C SER A 125 -4.24 19.59 18.55
N GLY A 126 -4.36 20.35 17.46
CA GLY A 126 -3.25 21.09 16.89
C GLY A 126 -3.33 21.42 15.40
N ALA A 127 -4.28 20.87 14.62
CA ALA A 127 -4.64 21.46 13.32
C ALA A 127 -6.15 21.65 13.30
N LEU A 128 -6.57 22.74 13.94
CA LEU A 128 -7.62 23.68 13.54
C LEU A 128 -8.77 23.03 12.72
N ASP A 129 -10.02 23.08 13.11
CA ASP A 129 -10.88 24.27 12.92
C ASP A 129 -10.51 25.21 11.74
N ASP A 130 -9.82 24.73 10.72
CA ASP A 130 -9.61 25.43 9.47
C ASP A 130 -10.66 24.96 8.47
N GLU A 131 -11.87 25.49 8.61
CA GLU A 131 -12.88 25.52 7.55
C GLU A 131 -12.31 26.04 6.20
N HIS A 132 -11.12 26.64 6.25
CA HIS A 132 -10.39 27.25 5.17
C HIS A 132 -9.33 26.35 4.51
N ALA A 133 -8.83 25.27 5.13
CA ALA A 133 -7.76 24.44 4.55
C ALA A 133 -8.21 23.78 3.22
N VAL A 134 -7.33 23.79 2.22
CA VAL A 134 -7.65 23.21 0.91
C VAL A 134 -7.40 21.71 0.95
N THR A 135 -8.47 20.92 0.85
CA THR A 135 -8.40 19.46 0.82
C THR A 135 -8.04 18.91 -0.55
N ILE A 136 -7.61 17.64 -0.61
CA ILE A 136 -7.25 16.97 -1.85
C ILE A 136 -8.50 16.82 -2.75
N GLY A 137 -9.65 16.45 -2.18
CA GLY A 137 -10.93 16.41 -2.87
C GLY A 137 -11.34 17.75 -3.46
N ARG A 138 -11.17 18.84 -2.70
CA ARG A 138 -11.44 20.20 -3.19
C ARG A 138 -10.51 20.61 -4.33
N ALA A 139 -9.24 20.22 -4.28
CA ALA A 139 -8.30 20.46 -5.38
C ALA A 139 -8.74 19.75 -6.67
N MET A 140 -9.25 18.52 -6.56
CA MET A 140 -9.78 17.77 -7.70
C MET A 140 -11.07 18.39 -8.27
N GLU A 141 -11.99 18.84 -7.43
CA GLU A 141 -13.19 19.56 -7.88
C GLU A 141 -12.83 20.88 -8.58
N ALA A 142 -11.78 21.57 -8.13
CA ALA A 142 -11.30 22.78 -8.79
C ALA A 142 -10.79 22.49 -10.21
N VAL A 143 -10.17 21.32 -10.45
CA VAL A 143 -9.81 20.87 -11.81
C VAL A 143 -11.05 20.63 -12.65
N ALA A 144 -12.09 20.00 -12.09
CA ALA A 144 -13.36 19.80 -12.79
C ALA A 144 -13.98 21.14 -13.23
N ALA A 145 -13.97 22.13 -12.32
CA ALA A 145 -14.46 23.48 -12.59
C ALA A 145 -13.62 24.22 -13.64
N ALA A 146 -12.29 24.14 -13.55
CA ALA A 146 -11.38 24.77 -14.51
C ALA A 146 -11.48 24.16 -15.91
N THR A 147 -11.82 22.87 -16.01
CA THR A 147 -11.96 22.13 -17.27
C THR A 147 -13.39 22.07 -17.79
N ALA A 148 -14.32 22.82 -17.19
CA ALA A 148 -15.75 22.75 -17.51
C ALA A 148 -16.09 23.10 -18.98
N ALA A 149 -15.36 24.03 -19.60
CA ALA A 149 -15.65 24.49 -20.97
C ALA A 149 -15.00 23.61 -22.07
N ALA A 150 -13.84 23.01 -21.78
CA ALA A 150 -13.04 22.27 -22.76
C ALA A 150 -12.08 21.28 -22.07
N GLY A 151 -12.62 20.32 -21.33
CA GLY A 151 -11.81 19.30 -20.64
C GLY A 151 -11.19 18.30 -21.60
N LYS A 152 -9.92 17.96 -21.36
CA LYS A 152 -9.26 16.85 -22.05
C LYS A 152 -9.92 15.51 -21.68
N PRO A 153 -9.94 14.53 -22.61
CA PRO A 153 -10.32 13.16 -22.25
C PRO A 153 -9.36 12.62 -21.20
N VAL A 154 -9.88 11.81 -20.27
CA VAL A 154 -9.08 11.15 -19.24
C VAL A 154 -8.13 10.16 -19.92
N ASP A 155 -6.84 10.29 -19.61
CA ASP A 155 -5.80 9.33 -20.01
C ASP A 155 -5.34 8.46 -18.82
N GLN A 156 -4.49 7.46 -19.09
CA GLN A 156 -3.98 6.57 -18.04
C GLN A 156 -3.15 7.34 -16.98
N SER A 157 -2.48 8.42 -17.38
CA SER A 157 -1.72 9.24 -16.45
C SER A 157 -2.62 10.01 -15.48
N ASP A 158 -3.72 10.56 -15.99
CA ASP A 158 -4.75 11.18 -15.15
C ASP A 158 -5.33 10.19 -14.16
N ALA A 159 -5.65 8.97 -14.62
CA ALA A 159 -6.15 7.91 -13.74
C ALA A 159 -5.14 7.57 -12.62
N ALA A 160 -3.86 7.45 -12.94
CA ALA A 160 -2.80 7.20 -11.96
C ALA A 160 -2.65 8.36 -10.95
N ALA A 161 -2.73 9.61 -11.42
CA ALA A 161 -2.68 10.78 -10.56
C ALA A 161 -3.90 10.86 -9.62
N ILE A 162 -5.11 10.59 -10.13
CA ILE A 162 -6.34 10.55 -9.34
C ILE A 162 -6.29 9.42 -8.31
N GLN A 163 -5.80 8.25 -8.69
CA GLN A 163 -5.63 7.14 -7.76
C GLN A 163 -4.66 7.50 -6.63
N ALA A 164 -3.52 8.11 -6.97
CA ALA A 164 -2.59 8.59 -5.96
C ALA A 164 -3.25 9.64 -5.05
N ALA A 165 -4.01 10.58 -5.61
CA ALA A 165 -4.71 11.60 -4.84
C ALA A 165 -5.76 10.99 -3.89
N GLU A 166 -6.58 10.04 -4.37
CA GLU A 166 -7.58 9.34 -3.56
C GLU A 166 -6.94 8.54 -2.41
N MET A 167 -5.88 7.79 -2.68
CA MET A 167 -5.13 7.05 -1.65
C MET A 167 -4.56 8.00 -0.58
N ARG A 168 -4.07 9.17 -1.00
CA ARG A 168 -3.55 10.17 -0.06
C ARG A 168 -4.65 10.83 0.73
N ALA A 169 -5.76 11.18 0.08
CA ALA A 169 -6.93 11.78 0.70
C ALA A 169 -7.47 10.87 1.80
N THR A 170 -7.70 9.61 1.49
CA THR A 170 -8.31 8.63 2.40
C THR A 170 -7.35 8.01 3.41
N GLY A 171 -6.03 8.13 3.19
CA GLY A 171 -5.02 7.41 3.97
C GLY A 171 -4.94 5.91 3.65
N CYS A 172 -5.74 5.42 2.69
CA CYS A 172 -5.73 4.03 2.25
C CYS A 172 -4.58 3.80 1.28
N THR A 173 -3.65 2.90 1.60
CA THR A 173 -2.42 2.69 0.81
C THR A 173 -2.51 1.51 -0.18
N SER A 174 -3.50 0.62 -0.07
CA SER A 174 -3.56 -0.58 -0.93
C SER A 174 -4.90 -0.87 -1.63
N VAL A 175 -6.00 -0.21 -1.25
CA VAL A 175 -7.33 -0.52 -1.82
C VAL A 175 -7.91 0.73 -2.48
N THR A 176 -8.08 0.68 -3.80
CA THR A 176 -9.00 1.56 -4.52
C THR A 176 -10.40 1.35 -3.95
N VAL A 177 -11.03 2.41 -3.47
CA VAL A 177 -12.38 2.30 -2.90
C VAL A 177 -13.31 1.84 -4.03
N PRO A 178 -14.05 0.71 -3.87
CA PRO A 178 -15.01 0.30 -4.89
C PRO A 178 -16.03 1.41 -5.12
N GLY A 179 -16.14 1.92 -6.35
CA GLY A 179 -16.99 3.07 -6.70
C GLY A 179 -16.40 4.44 -6.36
N GLY A 180 -15.12 4.52 -5.97
CA GLY A 180 -14.39 5.76 -5.75
C GLY A 180 -14.06 6.52 -7.04
N VAL A 181 -13.50 7.72 -6.89
CA VAL A 181 -13.10 8.61 -7.99
C VAL A 181 -12.00 7.96 -8.82
N ALA A 182 -11.07 7.25 -8.17
CA ALA A 182 -9.99 6.51 -8.82
C ALA A 182 -10.51 5.38 -9.72
N ALA A 183 -11.51 4.62 -9.23
CA ALA A 183 -12.11 3.54 -10.02
C ALA A 183 -12.84 4.10 -11.26
N ALA A 184 -13.56 5.21 -11.10
CA ALA A 184 -14.20 5.91 -12.22
C ALA A 184 -13.17 6.45 -13.23
N ALA A 185 -12.04 6.99 -12.75
CA ALA A 185 -10.96 7.47 -13.60
C ALA A 185 -10.32 6.34 -14.41
N GLN A 186 -10.09 5.17 -13.80
CA GLN A 186 -9.53 4.02 -14.48
C GLN A 186 -10.49 3.50 -15.57
N ALA A 187 -11.77 3.36 -15.25
CA ALA A 187 -12.79 2.96 -16.22
C ALA A 187 -12.89 3.96 -17.38
N ALA A 188 -12.78 5.26 -17.10
CA ALA A 188 -12.76 6.31 -18.11
C ALA A 188 -11.53 6.23 -19.01
N ALA A 189 -10.33 6.02 -18.44
CA ALA A 189 -9.10 5.86 -19.20
C ALA A 189 -9.15 4.62 -20.11
N ASP A 190 -9.64 3.49 -19.60
CA ASP A 190 -9.75 2.24 -20.36
C ASP A 190 -10.79 2.38 -21.49
N HIS A 191 -11.91 3.07 -21.24
CA HIS A 191 -12.91 3.38 -22.26
C HIS A 191 -12.35 4.30 -23.35
N ASN A 192 -11.66 5.36 -22.97
CA ASN A 192 -11.08 6.34 -23.90
C ASN A 192 -9.91 5.76 -24.72
N ALA A 193 -9.20 4.77 -24.18
CA ALA A 193 -8.15 4.04 -24.88
C ALA A 193 -8.70 3.08 -25.94
N ALA A 194 -9.99 2.73 -25.90
CA ALA A 194 -10.59 1.83 -26.87
C ALA A 194 -10.61 2.46 -28.28
N PRO A 195 -10.14 1.77 -29.33
CA PRO A 195 -10.07 2.32 -30.70
C PRO A 195 -11.42 2.74 -31.30
N ALA A 196 -12.52 2.27 -30.72
CA ALA A 196 -13.88 2.52 -31.18
C ALA A 196 -14.52 3.77 -30.54
N ALA A 197 -13.89 4.37 -29.54
CA ALA A 197 -14.42 5.57 -28.88
C ALA A 197 -14.25 6.79 -29.80
N ARG A 198 -15.36 7.40 -30.22
CA ARG A 198 -15.33 8.69 -30.92
C ARG A 198 -14.86 9.77 -29.95
N ASP A 199 -14.18 10.80 -30.47
CA ASP A 199 -13.68 11.90 -29.65
C ASP A 199 -14.79 12.60 -28.84
N GLU A 200 -16.03 12.63 -29.35
CA GLU A 200 -17.18 13.19 -28.64
C GLU A 200 -17.67 12.34 -27.46
N ASP A 201 -17.49 11.01 -27.54
CA ASP A 201 -17.96 10.04 -26.54
C ASP A 201 -16.93 9.81 -25.44
N ARG A 202 -15.72 10.39 -25.56
CA ARG A 202 -14.68 10.23 -24.56
C ARG A 202 -15.07 10.90 -23.25
N ILE A 203 -14.88 10.15 -22.16
CA ILE A 203 -15.13 10.63 -20.80
C ILE A 203 -14.06 11.66 -20.44
N LYS A 204 -14.48 12.86 -20.03
CA LYS A 204 -13.57 13.97 -19.74
C LYS A 204 -13.22 14.03 -18.26
N LEU A 205 -12.10 14.68 -17.95
CA LEU A 205 -11.60 14.82 -16.59
C LEU A 205 -12.64 15.44 -15.64
N ARG A 206 -13.41 16.42 -16.12
CA ARG A 206 -14.51 17.04 -15.35
C ARG A 206 -15.57 16.03 -14.92
N ASP A 207 -15.91 15.07 -15.78
CA ASP A 207 -17.03 14.15 -15.56
C ASP A 207 -16.68 13.14 -14.44
N VAL A 208 -15.39 12.79 -14.34
CA VAL A 208 -14.85 11.94 -13.27
C VAL A 208 -14.71 12.70 -11.96
N LEU A 209 -14.16 13.91 -12.00
CA LEU A 209 -13.81 14.70 -10.81
C LEU A 209 -14.99 15.49 -10.22
N THR A 210 -16.15 15.48 -10.89
CA THR A 210 -17.38 16.07 -10.33
C THR A 210 -17.75 15.34 -9.03
N GLU A 211 -17.94 16.13 -7.97
CA GLU A 211 -18.22 15.66 -6.60
C GLU A 211 -17.11 14.78 -6.00
N ALA A 212 -15.86 14.98 -6.41
CA ALA A 212 -14.73 14.21 -5.88
C ALA A 212 -14.64 14.32 -4.34
N ARG A 213 -14.97 15.48 -3.76
CA ARG A 213 -14.99 15.65 -2.30
C ARG A 213 -16.04 14.76 -1.63
N GLY A 214 -17.23 14.66 -2.22
CA GLY A 214 -18.32 13.82 -1.68
C GLY A 214 -18.03 12.33 -1.78
N LYS A 215 -17.18 11.92 -2.73
CA LYS A 215 -16.78 10.52 -2.96
C LYS A 215 -15.58 10.08 -2.12
N LEU A 216 -14.94 10.99 -1.39
CA LEU A 216 -13.80 10.69 -0.52
C LEU A 216 -14.26 10.60 0.95
N PRO A 217 -14.32 9.38 1.54
CA PRO A 217 -14.87 9.19 2.88
C PRO A 217 -14.05 9.83 4.01
N ALA A 218 -12.79 10.19 3.76
CA ALA A 218 -11.89 10.78 4.75
C ALA A 218 -11.01 11.88 4.13
N ASP A 219 -11.58 12.76 3.28
CA ASP A 219 -10.83 13.80 2.57
C ASP A 219 -10.01 14.71 3.51
N LYS A 220 -8.68 14.58 3.47
CA LYS A 220 -7.75 15.34 4.29
C LYS A 220 -7.21 16.59 3.58
N ALA A 221 -6.65 17.52 4.36
CA ALA A 221 -5.91 18.69 3.84
C ALA A 221 -4.72 18.26 2.97
N ALA A 222 -4.52 18.93 1.84
CA ALA A 222 -3.40 18.65 0.94
C ALA A 222 -2.07 19.07 1.58
N THR A 223 -1.10 18.16 1.60
CA THR A 223 0.28 18.43 2.08
C THR A 223 1.29 18.36 0.94
N ARG A 224 2.50 18.89 1.17
CA ARG A 224 3.61 18.80 0.20
C ARG A 224 3.93 17.37 -0.19
N GLU A 225 3.94 16.46 0.79
CA GLU A 225 4.24 15.05 0.59
C GLU A 225 3.18 14.36 -0.27
N ASP A 226 1.91 14.76 -0.14
CA ASP A 226 0.83 14.27 -1.00
C ASP A 226 1.04 14.75 -2.45
N ALA A 227 1.36 16.04 -2.64
CA ALA A 227 1.62 16.62 -3.96
C ALA A 227 2.79 15.93 -4.68
N GLU A 228 3.93 15.74 -4.02
CA GLU A 228 5.11 15.08 -4.61
C GLU A 228 4.81 13.65 -5.06
N ARG A 229 3.96 12.93 -4.34
CA ARG A 229 3.55 11.57 -4.71
C ARG A 229 2.55 11.53 -5.85
N VAL A 230 1.61 12.48 -5.91
CA VAL A 230 0.68 12.60 -7.03
C VAL A 230 1.44 12.97 -8.32
N VAL A 231 2.38 13.92 -8.24
CA VAL A 231 3.29 14.27 -9.34
C VAL A 231 4.10 13.05 -9.79
N SER A 232 4.67 12.30 -8.84
CA SER A 232 5.43 11.09 -9.17
C SER A 232 4.59 10.03 -9.87
N ALA A 233 3.32 9.88 -9.50
CA ALA A 233 2.41 8.94 -10.14
C ALA A 233 2.07 9.34 -11.58
N GLU A 234 1.79 10.64 -11.79
CA GLU A 234 1.50 11.20 -13.11
C GLU A 234 2.71 11.02 -14.06
N VAL A 235 3.89 11.49 -13.63
CA VAL A 235 5.12 11.48 -14.44
C VAL A 235 5.54 10.06 -14.82
N ARG A 236 5.38 9.08 -13.92
CA ARG A 236 5.72 7.67 -14.19
C ARG A 236 4.81 7.03 -15.24
N ASN A 237 3.59 7.53 -15.38
CA ASN A 237 2.59 6.98 -16.27
C ASN A 237 2.41 7.82 -17.56
N ARG A 238 3.30 8.80 -17.80
CA ARG A 238 3.40 9.52 -19.06
C ARG A 238 4.69 9.22 -19.82
N PRO A 239 4.63 9.13 -21.16
CA PRO A 239 5.81 8.94 -21.99
C PRO A 239 6.73 10.17 -22.03
N ASP A 240 6.20 11.37 -21.81
CA ASP A 240 6.93 12.64 -21.82
C ASP A 240 7.59 12.99 -20.46
N MET A 241 7.34 12.19 -19.43
CA MET A 241 7.83 12.39 -18.05
C MET A 241 7.56 13.80 -17.49
N ALA A 242 6.47 14.45 -17.93
CA ALA A 242 6.07 15.78 -17.49
C ALA A 242 4.73 15.73 -16.72
N THR A 243 4.46 16.74 -15.90
CA THR A 243 3.12 16.92 -15.30
C THR A 243 2.16 17.58 -16.28
N THR A 244 0.87 17.23 -16.25
CA THR A 244 -0.13 17.91 -17.08
C THR A 244 -0.43 19.30 -16.50
N PRO A 245 -0.23 20.40 -17.26
CA PRO A 245 -0.65 21.72 -16.84
C PRO A 245 -2.15 21.77 -16.57
N GLY A 246 -2.58 22.28 -15.41
CA GLY A 246 -3.99 22.32 -15.03
C GLY A 246 -4.61 20.94 -14.74
N GLY A 247 -3.79 19.89 -14.58
CA GLY A 247 -4.21 18.56 -14.17
C GLY A 247 -4.30 18.40 -12.65
N VAL A 248 -4.53 17.15 -12.21
CA VAL A 248 -4.71 16.81 -10.79
C VAL A 248 -3.45 17.06 -9.97
N ALA A 249 -2.26 16.73 -10.50
CA ALA A 249 -1.01 16.94 -9.78
C ALA A 249 -0.69 18.43 -9.54
N ASP A 250 -0.96 19.27 -10.54
CA ASP A 250 -0.79 20.72 -10.46
C ASP A 250 -1.75 21.33 -9.42
N ALA A 251 -3.02 20.91 -9.43
CA ALA A 251 -4.01 21.38 -8.47
C ALA A 251 -3.70 20.96 -7.02
N VAL A 252 -3.27 19.71 -6.80
CA VAL A 252 -2.87 19.23 -5.46
C VAL A 252 -1.60 19.96 -4.99
N THR A 253 -0.67 20.27 -5.91
CA THR A 253 0.53 21.06 -5.60
C THR A 253 0.16 22.49 -5.20
N ALA A 254 -0.76 23.13 -5.93
CA ALA A 254 -1.26 24.47 -5.58
C ALA A 254 -1.98 24.46 -4.22
N ALA A 255 -2.81 23.45 -3.95
CA ALA A 255 -3.48 23.29 -2.67
C ALA A 255 -2.48 23.11 -1.51
N ALA A 256 -1.48 22.25 -1.69
CA ALA A 256 -0.44 22.02 -0.70
C ALA A 256 0.39 23.28 -0.43
N ARG A 257 0.64 24.10 -1.46
CA ARG A 257 1.34 25.39 -1.32
C ARG A 257 0.49 26.40 -0.55
N LEU A 258 -0.79 26.54 -0.89
CA LEU A 258 -1.72 27.41 -0.18
C LEU A 258 -1.85 27.04 1.31
N ASN A 259 -1.81 25.74 1.62
CA ASN A 259 -1.85 25.28 3.02
C ASN A 259 -0.52 25.54 3.76
N GLN A 260 0.62 25.60 3.07
CA GLN A 260 1.93 25.93 3.68
C GLN A 260 2.12 27.44 3.92
N GLU A 261 1.50 28.28 3.09
CA GLU A 261 1.56 29.74 3.20
C GLU A 261 0.59 30.28 4.26
N ARG A 262 -0.19 29.40 4.91
CA ARG A 262 -1.14 29.74 5.96
C ARG A 262 -0.58 29.32 7.33
N PRO A 263 -0.39 30.28 8.26
CA PRO A 263 0.16 30.01 9.59
C PRO A 263 -0.84 29.35 10.53
#